data_AF-A0A656QHY6-F1
#
_entry.id   AF-A0A656QHY6-F1
#
_cell.length_a   1.000
_cell.length_b   1.000
_cell.length_c   1.000
_cell.angle_alpha   90.00
_cell.angle_beta   90.00
_cell.angle_gamma   90.00
#
_symmetry.space_group_name_H-M   'P 1'
#
loop_
_entity.id
_entity.type
_entity.pdbx_description
1 polymer ?
#
loop_
_entity_poly.entity_id
_entity_poly.type
_entity_poly.pdbx_seq_one_letter_code
_entity_poly.pdbx_strand_id
1 'polypeptide(L)'
;MISSVQSRRLSCAACLAVVFSFVLGGCASRTLEQTATKPASQTDAAAAPAAPAGFYRVTGADTLASIAAAYGRDPNAIAAWNGLSASTPLTNGQLLRVGPPSASVAGSDDSTQRTVNATRCRSDSLSWPIKGPILKRFGVDGVRGVVIGGAAGDTIRAAKGGRVVYAGNEIAGYGSLVILKHDSRYLTAYGHIQNVLTKEGADVTKGQAIATMGAQTNGQPSLLFEVRRDRQPVDPLPYLSDCAS
;
A
#
# COMPACT_ATOMS: atom_id res chain seq x y z
N MET A 1 -3.58 58.01 51.37
CA MET A 1 -2.82 58.13 50.11
C MET A 1 -3.63 57.35 49.07
N ILE A 2 -4.34 57.98 48.13
CA ILE A 2 -3.84 58.64 46.88
C ILE A 2 -3.28 57.57 45.92
N SER A 3 -3.71 57.36 44.66
CA SER A 3 -4.85 57.82 43.82
C SER A 3 -4.96 56.83 42.62
N SER A 4 -6.13 56.42 42.10
CA SER A 4 -7.07 57.09 41.15
C SER A 4 -6.58 57.21 39.68
N VAL A 5 -7.53 57.42 38.72
CA VAL A 5 -7.38 57.61 37.24
C VAL A 5 -7.18 56.29 36.44
N GLN A 6 -8.13 55.75 35.64
CA GLN A 6 -8.84 56.20 34.41
C GLN A 6 -8.02 56.07 33.09
N SER A 7 -8.58 55.99 31.86
CA SER A 7 -9.87 55.48 31.30
C SER A 7 -9.89 55.63 29.76
N ARG A 8 -10.97 55.16 29.07
CA ARG A 8 -11.33 55.39 27.63
C ARG A 8 -10.50 54.54 26.62
N ARG A 9 -11.03 53.95 25.52
CA ARG A 9 -12.16 54.17 24.57
C ARG A 9 -11.98 55.33 23.56
N LEU A 10 -11.96 55.03 22.25
CA LEU A 10 -12.97 55.47 21.27
C LEU A 10 -12.78 54.79 19.89
N SER A 11 -13.70 55.01 18.96
CA SER A 11 -13.77 54.40 17.62
C SER A 11 -13.88 55.45 16.51
N CYS A 12 -13.44 55.13 15.29
CA CYS A 12 -13.84 55.71 13.99
C CYS A 12 -13.49 54.69 12.87
N ALA A 13 -14.23 54.42 11.79
CA ALA A 13 -15.26 55.15 11.01
C ALA A 13 -14.70 56.33 10.18
N ALA A 14 -15.02 56.52 8.89
CA ALA A 14 -15.69 55.67 7.89
C ALA A 14 -15.44 56.27 6.47
N CYS A 15 -16.18 55.78 5.45
CA CYS A 15 -16.46 56.43 4.15
C CYS A 15 -15.32 56.55 3.11
N LEU A 16 -15.54 55.93 1.95
CA LEU A 16 -16.09 56.67 0.79
C LEU A 16 -16.94 55.74 -0.09
N ALA A 17 -17.84 56.30 -0.90
CA ALA A 17 -18.69 55.55 -1.83
C ALA A 17 -18.93 56.36 -3.10
N VAL A 18 -19.05 55.67 -4.25
CA VAL A 18 -19.56 56.22 -5.51
C VAL A 18 -20.44 55.16 -6.18
N VAL A 19 -21.60 55.59 -6.68
CA VAL A 19 -22.53 54.79 -7.49
C VAL A 19 -22.67 55.49 -8.84
N PHE A 20 -22.66 54.75 -9.95
CA PHE A 20 -23.22 55.25 -11.19
C PHE A 20 -23.77 54.12 -12.07
N SER A 21 -25.02 54.25 -12.48
CA SER A 21 -25.68 53.36 -13.45
C SER A 21 -25.69 54.00 -14.82
N PHE A 22 -25.55 53.22 -15.90
CA PHE A 22 -26.05 53.61 -17.22
C PHE A 22 -26.51 52.39 -18.02
N VAL A 23 -27.48 52.60 -18.90
CA VAL A 23 -28.22 51.57 -19.66
C VAL A 23 -28.46 52.09 -21.08
N LEU A 24 -28.51 51.20 -22.09
CA LEU A 24 -29.42 51.15 -23.27
C LEU A 24 -28.78 50.50 -24.52
N GLY A 25 -29.58 49.75 -25.29
CA GLY A 25 -29.34 49.36 -26.70
C GLY A 25 -28.48 48.10 -26.92
N GLY A 26 -28.73 47.23 -27.91
CA GLY A 26 -29.83 47.14 -28.89
C GLY A 26 -29.74 45.83 -29.72
N CYS A 27 -30.83 45.37 -30.36
CA CYS A 27 -30.98 43.97 -30.81
C CYS A 27 -31.06 43.77 -32.34
N ALA A 28 -30.64 42.58 -32.83
CA ALA A 28 -31.17 41.75 -33.95
C ALA A 28 -30.04 40.90 -34.59
N SER A 29 -30.19 39.74 -35.28
CA SER A 29 -31.16 38.60 -35.35
C SER A 29 -30.48 37.52 -36.27
N ARG A 30 -30.98 36.33 -36.65
CA ARG A 30 -32.32 35.67 -36.68
C ARG A 30 -32.20 34.14 -36.51
N THR A 31 -33.15 33.55 -35.78
CA THR A 31 -34.02 32.40 -36.16
C THR A 31 -33.55 31.34 -37.17
N LEU A 32 -33.30 30.11 -36.68
CA LEU A 32 -34.09 28.87 -36.92
C LEU A 32 -34.14 28.15 -35.54
N GLU A 33 -35.29 27.75 -35.00
CA GLU A 33 -36.02 26.47 -35.23
C GLU A 33 -35.15 25.21 -35.01
N GLN A 34 -35.57 24.17 -34.27
CA GLN A 34 -36.95 23.75 -33.94
C GLN A 34 -37.07 22.95 -32.62
N THR A 35 -38.26 22.99 -31.98
CA THR A 35 -38.83 22.03 -30.98
C THR A 35 -38.06 21.64 -29.70
N ALA A 36 -38.73 21.81 -28.56
CA ALA A 36 -38.38 21.16 -27.29
C ALA A 36 -39.26 19.91 -27.05
N THR A 37 -38.77 18.92 -26.28
CA THR A 37 -39.57 18.03 -25.42
C THR A 37 -38.67 17.24 -24.43
N LYS A 38 -39.19 17.00 -23.23
CA LYS A 38 -38.74 16.03 -22.20
C LYS A 38 -40.05 15.40 -21.67
N PRO A 39 -40.22 14.07 -21.51
CA PRO A 39 -39.27 13.16 -20.84
C PRO A 39 -39.10 11.74 -21.45
N ALA A 40 -38.35 10.91 -20.72
CA ALA A 40 -38.41 9.43 -20.60
C ALA A 40 -37.47 8.52 -21.45
N SER A 41 -36.51 7.93 -20.73
CA SER A 41 -36.06 6.52 -20.73
C SER A 41 -35.62 5.78 -22.01
N GLN A 42 -34.29 5.52 -22.08
CA GLN A 42 -33.62 4.29 -22.61
C GLN A 42 -33.72 4.07 -24.15
N THR A 43 -32.79 3.42 -24.87
CA THR A 43 -31.64 2.55 -24.50
C THR A 43 -30.48 2.70 -25.53
N ASP A 44 -29.27 2.23 -25.17
CA ASP A 44 -28.15 1.79 -26.03
C ASP A 44 -27.52 2.71 -27.11
N ALA A 45 -26.37 3.27 -26.75
CA ALA A 45 -25.17 3.32 -27.61
C ALA A 45 -23.91 3.25 -26.72
N ALA A 46 -23.21 2.11 -26.69
CA ALA A 46 -22.18 1.86 -25.68
C ALA A 46 -20.86 2.61 -25.93
N ALA A 47 -20.59 3.65 -25.15
CA ALA A 47 -19.26 4.23 -25.04
C ALA A 47 -18.31 3.22 -24.37
N ALA A 48 -17.21 2.85 -25.05
CA ALA A 48 -16.29 1.82 -24.56
C ALA A 48 -15.62 2.23 -23.23
N PRO A 49 -15.56 1.33 -22.23
CA PRO A 49 -15.03 1.67 -20.90
C PRO A 49 -13.53 1.95 -20.94
N ALA A 50 -13.08 2.92 -20.14
CA ALA A 50 -11.67 3.11 -19.83
C ALA A 50 -11.10 1.83 -19.18
N ALA A 51 -9.86 1.48 -19.51
CA ALA A 51 -9.25 0.23 -19.06
C ALA A 51 -9.20 0.12 -17.52
N PRO A 52 -9.61 -1.00 -16.91
CA PRO A 52 -9.50 -1.20 -15.47
C PRO A 52 -8.05 -1.10 -14.98
N ALA A 53 -7.85 -0.70 -13.72
CA ALA A 53 -6.52 -0.57 -13.12
C ALA A 53 -5.71 -1.87 -13.28
N GLY A 54 -4.51 -1.75 -13.86
CA GLY A 54 -3.65 -2.90 -14.21
C GLY A 54 -3.82 -3.43 -15.64
N PHE A 55 -4.66 -2.81 -16.47
CA PHE A 55 -4.79 -3.08 -17.91
C PHE A 55 -4.56 -1.80 -18.75
N TYR A 56 -4.11 -2.00 -19.98
CA TYR A 56 -3.87 -0.98 -20.99
C TYR A 56 -4.52 -1.40 -22.31
N ARG A 57 -5.00 -0.46 -23.14
CA ARG A 57 -5.55 -0.77 -24.46
C ARG A 57 -4.56 -0.35 -25.55
N VAL A 58 -4.04 -1.34 -26.27
CA VAL A 58 -3.08 -1.17 -27.38
C VAL A 58 -3.66 -0.25 -28.44
N THR A 59 -2.93 0.79 -28.83
CA THR A 59 -3.24 1.61 -30.02
C THR A 59 -2.39 1.15 -31.21
N GLY A 60 -2.72 1.60 -32.42
CA GLY A 60 -2.03 1.18 -33.66
C GLY A 60 -0.55 1.58 -33.78
N ALA A 61 0.00 2.34 -32.84
CA ALA A 61 1.42 2.71 -32.78
C ALA A 61 2.19 2.01 -31.64
N ASP A 62 1.51 1.21 -30.80
CA ASP A 62 2.12 0.64 -29.61
C ASP A 62 2.84 -0.68 -29.88
N THR A 63 4.01 -0.83 -29.27
CA THR A 63 4.73 -2.09 -29.17
C THR A 63 4.70 -2.58 -27.73
N LEU A 64 4.86 -3.89 -27.53
CA LEU A 64 5.00 -4.48 -26.20
C LEU A 64 6.14 -3.81 -25.39
N ALA A 65 7.22 -3.39 -26.06
CA ALA A 65 8.33 -2.67 -25.45
C ALA A 65 7.98 -1.22 -25.04
N SER A 66 7.26 -0.46 -25.88
CA SER A 66 6.86 0.91 -25.54
C SER A 66 5.85 0.95 -24.40
N ILE A 67 4.89 0.02 -24.38
CA ILE A 67 3.94 -0.14 -23.26
C ILE A 67 4.69 -0.52 -21.98
N ALA A 68 5.60 -1.50 -22.04
CA ALA A 68 6.37 -1.92 -20.87
C ALA A 68 7.25 -0.81 -20.29
N ALA A 69 7.90 -0.02 -21.15
CA ALA A 69 8.65 1.16 -20.73
C ALA A 69 7.75 2.21 -20.04
N ALA A 70 6.57 2.51 -20.61
CA ALA A 70 5.62 3.47 -20.05
C ALA A 70 5.10 3.07 -18.65
N TYR A 71 4.99 1.76 -18.36
CA TYR A 71 4.57 1.24 -17.06
C TYR A 71 5.72 0.86 -16.11
N GLY A 72 6.99 1.05 -16.52
CA GLY A 72 8.16 0.67 -15.74
C GLY A 72 8.22 -0.85 -15.48
N ARG A 73 8.03 -1.65 -16.53
CA ARG A 73 7.98 -3.12 -16.49
C ARG A 73 8.90 -3.74 -17.54
N ASP A 74 9.20 -5.02 -17.36
CA ASP A 74 9.85 -5.82 -18.38
C ASP A 74 8.85 -6.24 -19.48
N PRO A 75 9.20 -6.17 -20.78
CA PRO A 75 8.29 -6.56 -21.87
C PRO A 75 7.89 -8.03 -21.83
N ASN A 76 8.79 -8.94 -21.45
CA ASN A 76 8.55 -10.38 -21.39
C ASN A 76 7.64 -10.74 -20.22
N ALA A 77 7.76 -10.04 -19.08
CA ALA A 77 6.82 -10.14 -17.98
C ALA A 77 5.40 -9.77 -18.42
N ILE A 78 5.22 -8.65 -19.14
CA ILE A 78 3.91 -8.29 -19.71
C ILE A 78 3.45 -9.32 -20.77
N ALA A 79 4.34 -9.87 -21.59
CA ALA A 79 4.00 -10.94 -22.53
C ALA A 79 3.40 -12.16 -21.79
N ALA A 80 4.12 -12.65 -20.77
CA ALA A 80 3.70 -13.80 -19.96
C ALA A 80 2.39 -13.55 -19.21
N TRP A 81 2.17 -12.33 -18.70
CA TRP A 81 0.92 -11.93 -18.04
C TRP A 81 -0.32 -11.89 -18.96
N ASN A 82 -0.11 -12.03 -20.28
CA ASN A 82 -1.14 -12.04 -21.31
C ASN A 82 -1.12 -13.30 -22.20
N GLY A 83 -0.25 -14.28 -21.91
CA GLY A 83 -0.09 -15.48 -22.74
C GLY A 83 0.50 -15.22 -24.14
N LEU A 84 1.22 -14.12 -24.32
CA LEU A 84 1.85 -13.73 -25.59
C LEU A 84 3.34 -14.11 -25.60
N SER A 85 3.90 -14.33 -26.79
CA SER A 85 5.36 -14.25 -26.97
C SER A 85 5.80 -12.79 -27.00
N ALA A 86 7.02 -12.49 -26.54
CA ALA A 86 7.64 -11.18 -26.70
C ALA A 86 7.83 -10.78 -28.19
N SER A 87 7.73 -11.75 -29.11
CA SER A 87 7.78 -11.57 -30.56
C SER A 87 6.41 -11.47 -31.25
N THR A 88 5.30 -11.56 -30.51
CA THR A 88 3.94 -11.50 -31.09
C THR A 88 3.55 -10.04 -31.39
N PRO A 89 3.15 -9.69 -32.63
CA PRO A 89 2.63 -8.35 -32.92
C PRO A 89 1.31 -8.13 -32.17
N LEU A 90 1.15 -6.95 -31.56
CA LEU A 90 -0.06 -6.59 -30.83
C LEU A 90 -1.15 -6.07 -31.76
N THR A 91 -2.41 -6.43 -31.50
CA THR A 91 -3.54 -6.01 -32.33
C THR A 91 -4.09 -4.67 -31.82
N ASN A 92 -4.35 -3.72 -32.73
CA ASN A 92 -4.97 -2.43 -32.38
C ASN A 92 -6.33 -2.66 -31.67
N GLY A 93 -6.49 -2.07 -30.49
CA GLY A 93 -7.65 -2.20 -29.64
C GLY A 93 -7.62 -3.35 -28.63
N GLN A 94 -6.59 -4.21 -28.66
CA GLN A 94 -6.37 -5.32 -27.72
C GLN A 94 -6.19 -4.79 -26.29
N LEU A 95 -6.81 -5.46 -25.31
CA LEU A 95 -6.60 -5.17 -23.89
C LEU A 95 -5.46 -6.02 -23.34
N LEU A 96 -4.46 -5.38 -22.76
CA LEU A 96 -3.20 -5.96 -22.30
C LEU A 96 -3.04 -5.71 -20.79
N ARG A 97 -2.86 -6.75 -19.99
CA ARG A 97 -2.55 -6.68 -18.57
C ARG A 97 -1.12 -6.14 -18.37
N VAL A 98 -0.97 -5.02 -17.68
CA VAL A 98 0.32 -4.33 -17.42
C VAL A 98 0.76 -4.39 -15.95
N GLY A 99 0.03 -5.15 -15.12
CA GLY A 99 0.41 -5.48 -13.73
C GLY A 99 0.47 -7.00 -13.50
N PRO A 100 1.25 -7.48 -12.52
CA PRO A 100 1.40 -8.91 -12.27
C PRO A 100 0.05 -9.55 -11.89
N PRO A 101 -0.23 -10.78 -12.35
CA PRO A 101 -1.35 -11.56 -11.83
C PRO A 101 -1.09 -11.88 -10.35
N SER A 102 -2.13 -11.74 -9.52
CA SER A 102 -2.14 -12.26 -8.15
C SER A 102 -2.18 -13.79 -8.20
N ALA A 103 -1.02 -14.40 -8.42
CA ALA A 103 -0.91 -15.79 -8.81
C ALA A 103 -1.12 -16.76 -7.63
N SER A 104 -2.27 -17.44 -7.65
CA SER A 104 -2.35 -18.80 -7.12
C SER A 104 -1.49 -19.74 -7.96
N VAL A 105 -0.88 -20.74 -7.31
CA VAL A 105 0.09 -21.67 -7.90
C VAL A 105 -0.43 -22.51 -9.07
N ALA A 106 0.42 -22.64 -10.09
CA ALA A 106 0.64 -23.87 -10.84
C ALA A 106 2.14 -23.98 -11.12
N GLY A 107 2.75 -25.14 -10.92
CA GLY A 107 4.19 -25.35 -11.09
C GLY A 107 4.51 -26.16 -12.36
N SER A 108 5.75 -25.99 -12.84
CA SER A 108 6.41 -26.90 -13.79
C SER A 108 7.87 -27.05 -13.35
N ASP A 109 8.42 -28.26 -13.45
CA ASP A 109 9.78 -28.56 -12.99
C ASP A 109 10.86 -28.07 -13.95
N ASP A 110 11.74 -27.19 -13.45
CA ASP A 110 13.15 -27.17 -13.84
C ASP A 110 14.01 -27.29 -12.57
N SER A 111 14.66 -28.43 -12.41
CA SER A 111 15.54 -28.73 -11.29
C SER A 111 16.94 -28.11 -11.46
N THR A 112 17.27 -27.55 -12.63
CA THR A 112 18.63 -27.18 -13.02
C THR A 112 19.06 -25.78 -12.57
N GLN A 113 18.13 -24.83 -12.39
CA GLN A 113 18.46 -23.48 -11.89
C GLN A 113 18.50 -23.33 -10.36
N ARG A 114 18.05 -24.35 -9.60
CA ARG A 114 17.84 -24.21 -8.14
C ARG A 114 19.13 -23.94 -7.35
N THR A 115 20.28 -24.43 -7.82
CA THR A 115 21.57 -24.41 -7.10
C THR A 115 22.17 -23.01 -6.91
N VAL A 116 21.91 -22.05 -7.81
CA VAL A 116 22.49 -20.68 -7.72
C VAL A 116 21.65 -19.70 -6.90
N ASN A 117 20.34 -19.93 -6.77
CA ASN A 117 19.47 -19.10 -5.94
C ASN A 117 19.36 -19.62 -4.49
N ALA A 118 19.47 -20.93 -4.26
CA ALA A 118 19.40 -21.53 -2.92
C ALA A 118 20.42 -20.91 -1.93
N THR A 119 21.61 -20.52 -2.40
CA THR A 119 22.69 -19.94 -1.59
C THR A 119 22.33 -18.61 -0.91
N ARG A 120 21.35 -17.84 -1.44
CA ARG A 120 20.85 -16.63 -0.76
C ARG A 120 19.81 -16.96 0.32
N CYS A 121 19.07 -18.06 0.15
CA CYS A 121 18.03 -18.50 1.08
C CYS A 121 18.60 -19.43 2.16
N ARG A 122 19.52 -18.89 2.97
CA ARG A 122 20.01 -19.60 4.17
C ARG A 122 18.83 -19.94 5.07
N SER A 123 18.79 -21.16 5.62
CA SER A 123 17.76 -21.64 6.56
C SER A 123 17.56 -20.70 7.76
N ASP A 124 18.61 -19.99 8.16
CA ASP A 124 18.61 -19.09 9.31
C ASP A 124 18.17 -17.65 8.99
N SER A 125 17.97 -17.31 7.71
CA SER A 125 17.51 -15.96 7.33
C SER A 125 16.04 -15.75 7.69
N LEU A 126 15.70 -14.54 8.12
CA LEU A 126 14.31 -14.16 8.37
C LEU A 126 13.64 -13.82 7.02
N SER A 127 12.41 -14.26 6.80
CA SER A 127 11.57 -13.75 5.72
C SER A 127 10.81 -12.51 6.17
N TRP A 128 10.44 -11.63 5.23
CA TRP A 128 9.52 -10.53 5.50
C TRP A 128 8.21 -11.04 6.14
N PRO A 129 7.79 -10.47 7.30
CA PRO A 129 6.57 -10.89 7.99
C PRO A 129 5.30 -10.36 7.29
N ILE A 130 5.44 -9.27 6.54
CA ILE A 130 4.47 -8.71 5.58
C ILE A 130 5.27 -7.96 4.50
N LYS A 131 4.70 -7.82 3.30
CA LYS A 131 5.23 -6.97 2.22
C LYS A 131 4.59 -5.59 2.28
N GLY A 132 5.38 -4.54 2.44
CA GLY A 132 4.89 -3.16 2.48
C GLY A 132 6.01 -2.13 2.67
N PRO A 133 5.70 -0.82 2.61
CA PRO A 133 6.69 0.24 2.78
C PRO A 133 7.20 0.31 4.23
N ILE A 134 8.48 0.59 4.41
CA ILE A 134 9.05 0.91 5.73
C ILE A 134 8.65 2.34 6.09
N LEU A 135 7.77 2.48 7.09
CA LEU A 135 7.28 3.76 7.60
C LEU A 135 8.23 4.38 8.63
N LYS A 136 8.88 3.53 9.46
CA LYS A 136 9.97 3.94 10.37
C LYS A 136 11.06 2.87 10.43
N ARG A 137 12.32 3.32 10.51
CA ARG A 137 13.52 2.48 10.68
C ARG A 137 13.89 2.33 12.16
N PHE A 138 14.77 1.38 12.45
CA PHE A 138 15.34 1.17 13.78
C PHE A 138 16.01 2.45 14.32
N GLY A 139 15.83 2.72 15.61
CA GLY A 139 16.37 3.88 16.33
C GLY A 139 15.60 5.20 16.10
N VAL A 140 14.90 5.36 14.97
CA VAL A 140 14.10 6.57 14.68
C VAL A 140 12.96 6.67 15.69
N ASP A 141 12.81 7.84 16.33
CA ASP A 141 11.84 8.10 17.40
C ASP A 141 11.85 7.07 18.56
N GLY A 142 13.01 6.43 18.80
CA GLY A 142 13.14 5.38 19.82
C GLY A 142 12.53 4.02 19.42
N VAL A 143 12.14 3.82 18.16
CA VAL A 143 11.59 2.55 17.66
C VAL A 143 12.65 1.45 17.70
N ARG A 144 12.37 0.38 18.45
CA ARG A 144 13.26 -0.77 18.70
C ARG A 144 13.25 -1.84 17.58
N GLY A 145 12.77 -1.49 16.40
CA GLY A 145 12.52 -2.40 15.27
C GLY A 145 12.26 -1.62 13.98
N VAL A 146 11.50 -2.18 13.05
CA VAL A 146 10.95 -1.43 11.90
C VAL A 146 9.44 -1.35 11.99
N VAL A 147 8.87 -0.25 11.51
CA VAL A 147 7.42 -0.13 11.29
C VAL A 147 7.16 -0.33 9.80
N ILE A 148 6.41 -1.38 9.45
CA ILE A 148 6.07 -1.76 8.08
C ILE A 148 4.59 -1.44 7.85
N GLY A 149 4.26 -0.61 6.86
CA GLY A 149 2.89 -0.29 6.50
C GLY A 149 2.19 -1.41 5.74
N GLY A 150 0.86 -1.43 5.79
CA GLY A 150 0.01 -2.36 5.04
C GLY A 150 -1.44 -1.91 5.07
N ALA A 151 -2.38 -2.84 4.84
CA ALA A 151 -3.81 -2.64 5.08
C ALA A 151 -4.23 -3.24 6.43
N ALA A 152 -5.26 -2.66 7.06
CA ALA A 152 -5.85 -3.24 8.25
C ALA A 152 -6.46 -4.62 7.92
N GLY A 153 -6.15 -5.62 8.74
CA GLY A 153 -6.52 -7.02 8.49
C GLY A 153 -5.49 -7.86 7.71
N ASP A 154 -4.42 -7.26 7.15
CA ASP A 154 -3.41 -8.02 6.39
C ASP A 154 -2.78 -9.15 7.21
N THR A 155 -2.55 -10.31 6.58
CA THR A 155 -1.98 -11.48 7.27
C THR A 155 -0.50 -11.28 7.59
N ILE A 156 -0.18 -11.20 8.89
CA ILE A 156 1.18 -11.19 9.42
C ILE A 156 1.67 -12.63 9.56
N ARG A 157 2.89 -12.90 9.05
CA ARG A 157 3.51 -14.23 9.01
C ARG A 157 4.77 -14.30 9.87
N ALA A 158 5.04 -15.49 10.41
CA ALA A 158 6.25 -15.78 11.17
C ALA A 158 7.51 -15.67 10.28
N ALA A 159 8.46 -14.82 10.68
CA ALA A 159 9.68 -14.55 9.91
C ALA A 159 10.68 -15.72 9.91
N LYS A 160 10.63 -16.60 10.92
CA LYS A 160 11.36 -17.87 11.05
C LYS A 160 10.54 -18.81 11.94
N GLY A 161 10.72 -20.12 11.79
CA GLY A 161 10.07 -21.09 12.67
C GLY A 161 10.55 -20.96 14.13
N GLY A 162 9.71 -21.34 15.09
CA GLY A 162 9.99 -21.19 16.52
C GLY A 162 8.76 -21.46 17.39
N ARG A 163 8.86 -21.16 18.69
CA ARG A 163 7.74 -21.26 19.63
C ARG A 163 7.21 -19.88 20.02
N VAL A 164 5.89 -19.74 20.10
CA VAL A 164 5.23 -18.56 20.69
C VAL A 164 5.52 -18.54 22.18
N VAL A 165 6.19 -17.51 22.65
CA VAL A 165 6.57 -17.31 24.08
C VAL A 165 5.84 -16.15 24.74
N TYR A 166 4.96 -15.47 24.00
CA TYR A 166 3.99 -14.50 24.49
C TYR A 166 2.96 -14.22 23.39
N ALA A 167 1.68 -14.11 23.75
CA ALA A 167 0.59 -13.72 22.85
C ALA A 167 -0.52 -12.95 23.60
N GLY A 168 -0.48 -11.61 23.57
CA GLY A 168 -1.40 -10.77 24.34
C GLY A 168 -1.15 -9.27 24.19
N ASN A 169 -1.85 -8.44 24.96
CA ASN A 169 -1.84 -6.96 24.86
C ASN A 169 -1.39 -6.23 26.14
N GLU A 170 -0.77 -6.94 27.09
CA GLU A 170 -0.40 -6.42 28.41
C GLU A 170 0.90 -5.59 28.39
N ILE A 171 1.81 -5.88 27.45
CA ILE A 171 3.08 -5.18 27.34
C ILE A 171 2.88 -3.81 26.68
N ALA A 172 2.90 -2.76 27.53
CA ALA A 172 2.70 -1.37 27.11
C ALA A 172 3.65 -0.92 25.97
N GLY A 173 3.14 -0.08 25.08
CA GLY A 173 3.87 0.45 23.93
C GLY A 173 3.92 -0.46 22.69
N TYR A 174 3.25 -1.63 22.70
CA TYR A 174 3.10 -2.50 21.52
C TYR A 174 1.66 -2.65 21.02
N GLY A 175 0.65 -2.39 21.87
CA GLY A 175 -0.70 -2.90 21.64
C GLY A 175 -0.71 -4.43 21.74
N SER A 176 -1.58 -5.09 20.97
CA SER A 176 -1.54 -6.55 20.82
C SER A 176 -0.24 -6.99 20.17
N LEU A 177 0.39 -8.01 20.75
CA LEU A 177 1.77 -8.40 20.51
C LEU A 177 1.92 -9.94 20.53
N VAL A 178 2.68 -10.47 19.57
CA VAL A 178 3.17 -11.85 19.56
C VAL A 178 4.70 -11.83 19.66
N ILE A 179 5.28 -12.74 20.44
CA ILE A 179 6.74 -12.95 20.49
C ILE A 179 7.05 -14.41 20.14
N LEU A 180 7.91 -14.60 19.14
CA LEU A 180 8.44 -15.91 18.76
C LEU A 180 9.89 -16.05 19.26
N LYS A 181 10.19 -17.17 19.92
CA LYS A 181 11.57 -17.60 20.20
C LYS A 181 11.99 -18.62 19.15
N HIS A 182 13.07 -18.33 18.44
CA HIS A 182 13.58 -19.21 17.37
C HIS A 182 14.65 -20.18 17.87
N ASP A 183 15.47 -19.74 18.83
CA ASP A 183 16.60 -20.49 19.38
C ASP A 183 17.04 -19.84 20.73
N SER A 184 18.27 -20.08 21.18
CA SER A 184 18.80 -19.49 22.43
C SER A 184 19.17 -18.01 22.29
N ARG A 185 19.36 -17.49 21.06
CA ARG A 185 19.85 -16.14 20.79
C ARG A 185 18.79 -15.24 20.18
N TYR A 186 17.97 -15.77 19.27
CA TYR A 186 17.05 -14.98 18.46
C TYR A 186 15.59 -15.09 18.91
N LEU A 187 14.96 -13.92 19.05
CA LEU A 187 13.51 -13.74 19.11
C LEU A 187 13.07 -12.73 18.06
N THR A 188 11.83 -12.85 17.60
CA THR A 188 11.13 -11.80 16.84
C THR A 188 9.85 -11.38 17.57
N ALA A 189 9.51 -10.11 17.48
CA ALA A 189 8.32 -9.53 18.10
C ALA A 189 7.47 -8.79 17.06
N TYR A 190 6.16 -8.96 17.14
CA TYR A 190 5.17 -8.50 16.16
C TYR A 190 4.10 -7.71 16.90
N GLY A 191 4.20 -6.37 16.90
CA GLY A 191 3.29 -5.44 17.58
C GLY A 191 2.32 -4.73 16.62
N HIS A 192 1.37 -3.99 17.20
CA HIS A 192 0.24 -3.36 16.49
C HIS A 192 -0.67 -4.37 15.79
N ILE A 193 -0.85 -5.56 16.37
CA ILE A 193 -1.76 -6.60 15.87
C ILE A 193 -3.22 -6.22 16.12
N GLN A 194 -4.13 -6.61 15.22
CA GLN A 194 -5.57 -6.61 15.46
C GLN A 194 -6.01 -7.93 16.11
N ASN A 195 -5.90 -9.04 15.38
CA ASN A 195 -6.26 -10.37 15.84
C ASN A 195 -5.01 -11.26 15.94
N VAL A 196 -4.86 -12.00 17.02
CA VAL A 196 -3.82 -13.03 17.15
C VAL A 196 -4.39 -14.38 16.69
N LEU A 197 -3.67 -15.09 15.82
CA LEU A 197 -4.11 -16.37 15.22
C LEU A 197 -3.43 -17.60 15.87
N THR A 198 -2.50 -17.39 16.80
CA THR A 198 -1.75 -18.42 17.54
C THR A 198 -1.90 -18.25 19.05
N LYS A 199 -1.64 -19.32 19.82
CA LYS A 199 -1.65 -19.29 21.29
C LYS A 199 -0.23 -19.34 21.82
N GLU A 200 -0.02 -18.86 23.06
CA GLU A 200 1.24 -19.09 23.76
C GLU A 200 1.55 -20.59 23.88
N GLY A 201 2.83 -20.94 23.83
CA GLY A 201 3.30 -22.32 23.83
C GLY A 201 3.21 -23.02 22.47
N ALA A 202 2.49 -22.48 21.48
CA ALA A 202 2.38 -23.09 20.15
C ALA A 202 3.71 -23.05 19.37
N ASP A 203 4.02 -24.11 18.63
CA ASP A 203 5.07 -24.10 17.61
C ASP A 203 4.54 -23.51 16.30
N VAL A 204 5.39 -22.76 15.58
CA VAL A 204 5.08 -22.18 14.27
C VAL A 204 6.21 -22.42 13.27
N THR A 205 5.86 -22.59 11.99
CA THR A 205 6.82 -22.67 10.88
C THR A 205 7.08 -21.29 10.25
N LYS A 206 8.19 -21.16 9.50
CA LYS A 206 8.47 -19.95 8.72
C LYS A 206 7.35 -19.74 7.68
N GLY A 207 6.86 -18.51 7.55
CA GLY A 207 5.75 -18.18 6.64
C GLY A 207 4.35 -18.50 7.17
N GLN A 208 4.20 -19.20 8.31
CA GLN A 208 2.91 -19.47 8.94
C GLN A 208 2.22 -18.16 9.35
N ALA A 209 0.89 -18.08 9.14
CA ALA A 209 0.09 -16.95 9.63
C ALA A 209 0.01 -16.97 11.17
N ILE A 210 0.32 -15.85 11.81
CA ILE A 210 0.33 -15.72 13.28
C ILE A 210 -0.59 -14.62 13.80
N ALA A 211 -0.94 -13.65 12.96
CA ALA A 211 -1.75 -12.49 13.33
C ALA A 211 -2.36 -11.78 12.10
N THR A 212 -3.29 -10.85 12.33
CA THR A 212 -3.71 -9.84 11.34
C THR A 212 -3.25 -8.44 11.74
N MET A 213 -2.90 -7.60 10.77
CA MET A 213 -2.45 -6.22 10.98
C MET A 213 -3.55 -5.36 11.63
N GLY A 214 -3.18 -4.66 12.70
CA GLY A 214 -3.98 -3.59 13.29
C GLY A 214 -3.45 -2.22 12.88
N ALA A 215 -3.56 -1.26 13.79
CA ALA A 215 -3.13 0.11 13.56
C ALA A 215 -2.39 0.67 14.78
N GLN A 216 -1.56 1.67 14.53
CA GLN A 216 -0.97 2.52 15.55
C GLN A 216 -2.02 3.45 16.18
N THR A 217 -1.66 4.10 17.29
CA THR A 217 -2.52 5.05 18.02
C THR A 217 -3.01 6.23 17.17
N ASN A 218 -2.33 6.55 16.06
CA ASN A 218 -2.73 7.56 15.08
C ASN A 218 -3.69 7.03 13.99
N GLY A 219 -4.16 5.78 14.11
CA GLY A 219 -5.02 5.11 13.12
C GLY A 219 -4.31 4.55 11.89
N GLN A 220 -2.98 4.71 11.77
CA GLN A 220 -2.22 4.22 10.61
C GLN A 220 -2.02 2.70 10.68
N PRO A 221 -2.48 1.90 9.68
CA PRO A 221 -2.25 0.46 9.67
C PRO A 221 -0.78 0.13 9.44
N SER A 222 -0.18 -0.58 10.40
CA SER A 222 1.22 -0.97 10.34
C SER A 222 1.54 -2.11 11.31
N LEU A 223 2.67 -2.78 11.06
CA LEU A 223 3.27 -3.80 11.92
C LEU A 223 4.54 -3.20 12.53
N LEU A 224 4.67 -3.24 13.86
CA LEU A 224 5.98 -3.09 14.51
C LEU A 224 6.67 -4.46 14.53
N PHE A 225 7.76 -4.60 13.77
CA PHE A 225 8.57 -5.81 13.75
C PHE A 225 9.93 -5.56 14.43
N GLU A 226 10.18 -6.21 15.57
CA GLU A 226 11.50 -6.21 16.22
C GLU A 226 12.22 -7.54 15.99
N VAL A 227 13.54 -7.47 15.81
CA VAL A 227 14.46 -8.60 15.96
C VAL A 227 15.22 -8.38 17.27
N ARG A 228 15.30 -9.40 18.11
CA ARG A 228 16.14 -9.39 19.31
C ARG A 228 17.19 -10.47 19.22
N ARG A 229 18.43 -10.08 19.50
CA ARG A 229 19.60 -10.95 19.55
C ARG A 229 20.21 -10.87 20.94
N ASP A 230 20.42 -12.02 21.56
CA ASP A 230 20.97 -12.15 22.92
C ASP A 230 20.17 -11.32 23.96
N ARG A 231 18.86 -11.19 23.70
CA ARG A 231 17.81 -10.36 24.37
C ARG A 231 17.79 -8.86 24.04
N GLN A 232 18.79 -8.30 23.39
CA GLN A 232 18.80 -6.87 23.00
C GLN A 232 18.11 -6.65 21.64
N PRO A 233 17.37 -5.55 21.44
CA PRO A 233 16.81 -5.19 20.13
C PRO A 233 17.92 -4.75 19.16
N VAL A 234 17.84 -5.19 17.92
CA VAL A 234 18.78 -4.88 16.83
C VAL A 234 18.01 -4.48 15.57
N ASP A 235 18.66 -3.76 14.63
CA ASP A 235 18.03 -3.45 13.34
C ASP A 235 17.58 -4.74 12.64
N PRO A 236 16.28 -4.92 12.34
CA PRO A 236 15.76 -6.07 11.61
C PRO A 236 16.28 -6.20 10.17
N LEU A 237 16.59 -5.09 9.50
CA LEU A 237 16.77 -5.07 8.04
C LEU A 237 17.92 -5.98 7.55
N PRO A 238 19.09 -6.07 8.20
CA PRO A 238 20.16 -6.99 7.79
C PRO A 238 19.85 -8.49 7.97
N TYR A 239 18.79 -8.83 8.71
CA TYR A 239 18.37 -10.22 8.93
C TYR A 239 17.24 -10.67 7.99
N LEU A 240 16.56 -9.71 7.36
CA LEU A 240 15.41 -9.94 6.47
C LEU A 240 15.86 -10.26 5.05
N SER A 241 15.09 -11.13 4.39
CA SER A 241 15.36 -11.63 3.05
C SER A 241 14.07 -11.88 2.28
N ASP A 242 14.11 -11.66 0.96
CA ASP A 242 12.97 -11.88 0.05
C ASP A 242 12.70 -13.35 -0.26
N CYS A 243 13.43 -14.26 0.40
CA CYS A 243 13.26 -15.70 0.36
C CYS A 243 11.95 -16.11 1.04
N ALA A 244 10.86 -16.02 0.27
CA ALA A 244 9.65 -16.78 0.49
C ALA A 244 9.96 -18.30 0.51
N SER A 245 9.15 -19.04 1.24
CA SER A 245 9.17 -20.51 1.34
C SER A 245 7.72 -20.99 1.30
#